data_AF-A0A7Y2BF77-F1
#
_entry.id   AF-A0A7Y2BF77-F1
#
_cell.length_a   1.000
_cell.length_b   1.000
_cell.length_c   1.000
_cell.angle_alpha   90.00
_cell.angle_beta   90.00
_cell.angle_gamma   90.00
#
_symmetry.space_group_name_H-M   'P 1'
#
loop_
_entity.id
_entity.type
_entity.pdbx_description
1 polymer ?
#
loop_
_entity_poly.entity_id
_entity_poly.type
_entity_poly.pdbx_seq_one_letter_code
_entity_poly.pdbx_strand_id
1 'polypeptide(L)'
;MGLRDFHQLEGAIDAGRRAAEAALPELSRSLDSAPAGPTTGERVLNLRFDPVCAMVINPRRARAQVTREGSTYYFCSENCRDLFERSSKVEM
;
A
#
# COMPACT_ATOMS: atom_id res chain seq x y z
N MET A 1 -36.90 -18.05 -35.13
CA MET A 1 -36.09 -17.31 -34.13
C MET A 1 -34.76 -16.98 -34.77
N GLY A 2 -34.62 -15.76 -35.31
CA GLY A 2 -33.50 -15.38 -36.18
C GLY A 2 -32.51 -14.49 -35.45
N LEU A 3 -31.22 -14.65 -35.80
CA LEU A 3 -30.02 -13.96 -35.35
C LEU A 3 -30.04 -12.44 -35.66
N ARG A 4 -31.06 -11.71 -35.20
CA ARG A 4 -31.21 -10.24 -35.34
C ARG A 4 -30.92 -9.49 -34.03
N ASP A 5 -30.65 -10.21 -32.95
CA ASP A 5 -30.43 -9.63 -31.62
C ASP A 5 -29.00 -9.12 -31.41
N PHE A 6 -28.04 -9.54 -32.25
CA PHE A 6 -26.64 -9.13 -32.10
C PHE A 6 -26.39 -7.68 -32.49
N HIS A 7 -26.98 -7.18 -33.59
CA HIS A 7 -26.81 -5.78 -33.98
C HIS A 7 -27.44 -4.80 -32.99
N GLN A 8 -28.53 -5.20 -32.34
CA GLN A 8 -29.16 -4.42 -31.29
C GLN A 8 -28.31 -4.41 -30.02
N LEU A 9 -27.65 -5.53 -29.69
CA LEU A 9 -26.69 -5.63 -28.60
C LEU A 9 -25.41 -4.82 -28.87
N GLU A 10 -24.83 -4.94 -30.05
CA GLU A 10 -23.66 -4.15 -30.48
C GLU A 10 -24.01 -2.65 -30.46
N GLY A 11 -25.20 -2.27 -30.92
CA GLY A 11 -25.68 -0.89 -30.86
C GLY A 11 -25.80 -0.35 -29.43
N ALA A 12 -26.22 -1.19 -28.48
CA ALA A 12 -26.30 -0.83 -27.07
C ALA A 12 -24.90 -0.65 -26.43
N ILE A 13 -23.96 -1.54 -26.76
CA ILE A 13 -22.57 -1.47 -26.29
C ILE A 13 -21.90 -0.19 -26.81
N ASP A 14 -22.08 0.11 -28.09
CA ASP A 14 -21.53 1.31 -28.73
C ASP A 14 -22.13 2.60 -28.17
N ALA A 15 -23.43 2.61 -27.89
CA ALA A 15 -24.07 3.74 -27.24
C ALA A 15 -23.51 3.97 -25.83
N GLY A 16 -23.30 2.89 -25.06
CA GLY A 16 -22.70 2.95 -23.73
C GLY A 16 -21.27 3.49 -23.75
N ARG A 17 -20.43 3.01 -24.68
CA ARG A 17 -19.06 3.50 -24.86
C ARG A 17 -19.02 4.99 -25.17
N ARG A 18 -19.83 5.46 -26.13
CA ARG A 18 -19.89 6.89 -26.47
C ARG A 18 -20.38 7.75 -25.31
N ALA A 19 -21.35 7.27 -24.54
CA ALA A 19 -21.85 7.98 -23.37
C ALA A 19 -20.77 8.09 -22.28
N ALA A 20 -19.99 7.03 -22.06
CA ALA A 20 -18.85 7.05 -21.14
C ALA A 20 -17.74 8.00 -21.65
N GLU A 21 -17.35 7.90 -22.92
CA GLU A 21 -16.35 8.78 -23.56
C GLU A 21 -16.72 10.26 -23.45
N ALA A 22 -18.01 10.60 -23.59
CA ALA A 22 -18.48 11.97 -23.41
C ALA A 22 -18.41 12.47 -21.96
N ALA A 23 -18.57 11.57 -20.97
CA ALA A 23 -18.54 11.90 -19.55
C ALA A 23 -17.12 11.86 -18.93
N LEU A 24 -16.20 11.11 -19.53
CA LEU A 24 -14.84 10.89 -19.02
C LEU A 24 -14.03 12.19 -18.81
N PRO A 25 -14.08 13.22 -19.69
CA PRO A 25 -13.33 14.45 -19.48
C PRO A 25 -13.74 15.21 -18.21
N GLU A 26 -15.04 15.26 -17.90
CA GLU A 26 -15.54 15.92 -16.68
C GLU A 26 -15.19 15.12 -15.42
N LEU A 27 -15.20 13.79 -15.50
CA LEU A 27 -14.76 12.91 -14.41
C LEU A 27 -13.25 13.05 -14.16
N SER A 28 -12.41 13.04 -15.20
CA SER A 28 -10.97 13.27 -15.08
C SER A 28 -10.71 14.62 -14.45
N ARG A 29 -11.32 15.69 -14.99
CA ARG A 29 -11.17 17.03 -14.43
C ARG A 29 -11.59 17.10 -12.97
N SER A 30 -12.66 16.41 -12.58
CA SER A 30 -13.10 16.36 -11.18
C SER A 30 -12.11 15.63 -10.28
N LEU A 31 -11.44 14.58 -10.76
CA LEU A 31 -10.37 13.89 -10.03
C LEU A 31 -9.09 14.74 -9.94
N ASP A 32 -8.73 15.43 -11.02
CA ASP A 32 -7.52 16.27 -11.11
C ASP A 32 -7.66 17.61 -10.37
N SER A 33 -8.90 18.14 -10.28
CA SER A 33 -9.21 19.41 -9.63
C SER A 33 -9.78 19.26 -8.21
N ALA A 34 -10.08 18.03 -7.78
CA ALA A 34 -10.22 17.76 -6.36
C ALA A 34 -8.92 18.26 -5.72
N PRO A 35 -8.97 19.15 -4.70
CA PRO A 35 -7.77 19.40 -3.93
C PRO A 35 -7.30 18.02 -3.49
N ALA A 36 -6.02 17.73 -3.63
CA ALA A 36 -5.39 16.70 -2.81
C ALA A 36 -5.60 17.17 -1.37
N GLY A 37 -6.79 16.89 -0.83
CA GLY A 37 -7.10 17.12 0.57
C GLY A 37 -6.06 16.34 1.35
N PRO A 38 -5.78 16.73 2.60
CA PRO A 38 -4.88 15.96 3.43
C PRO A 38 -5.51 14.58 3.62
N THR A 39 -5.12 13.62 2.79
CA THR A 39 -5.15 12.23 3.18
C THR A 39 -4.42 12.22 4.51
N THR A 40 -5.10 11.74 5.54
CA THR A 40 -4.54 11.57 6.89
C THR A 40 -3.36 10.56 6.92
N GLY A 41 -2.70 10.33 5.79
CA GLY A 41 -1.66 9.33 5.55
C GLY A 41 -0.33 9.88 5.04
N GLU A 42 -0.08 11.19 5.02
CA GLU A 42 1.19 11.75 4.51
C GLU A 42 2.07 12.42 5.57
N ARG A 43 2.03 11.88 6.79
CA ARG A 43 3.31 11.69 7.48
C ARG A 43 3.79 10.33 7.05
N VAL A 44 4.81 10.28 6.19
CA VAL A 44 5.53 9.03 5.88
C VAL A 44 5.90 8.41 7.23
N LEU A 45 5.11 7.43 7.67
CA LEU A 45 5.39 6.72 8.89
C LEU A 45 6.67 5.95 8.56
N ASN A 46 7.78 6.39 9.13
CA ASN A 46 9.09 5.76 8.98
C ASN A 46 9.04 4.40 9.71
N LEU A 47 8.21 3.48 9.24
CA LEU A 47 7.98 2.18 9.85
C LEU A 47 9.19 1.30 9.62
N ARG A 48 9.53 0.50 10.63
CA ARG A 48 10.63 -0.47 10.55
C ARG A 48 10.11 -1.86 10.85
N PHE A 49 10.71 -2.85 10.23
CA PHE A 49 10.46 -4.26 10.52
C PHE A 49 11.33 -4.75 11.68
N ASP A 50 10.72 -5.49 12.60
CA ASP A 50 11.41 -6.32 13.57
C ASP A 50 11.96 -7.58 12.86
N PRO A 51 13.29 -7.80 12.84
CA PRO A 51 13.91 -8.91 12.11
C PRO A 51 13.64 -10.29 12.73
N VAL A 52 13.13 -10.37 13.97
CA VAL A 52 12.87 -11.65 14.65
C VAL A 52 11.48 -12.17 14.35
N CYS A 53 10.47 -11.31 14.36
CA CYS A 53 9.06 -11.71 14.23
C CYS A 53 8.35 -11.12 13.00
N ALA A 54 9.04 -10.34 12.17
CA ALA A 54 8.49 -9.65 11.00
C ALA A 54 7.35 -8.67 11.31
N MET A 55 7.28 -8.15 12.54
CA MET A 55 6.29 -7.15 12.92
C MET A 55 6.70 -5.75 12.42
N VAL A 56 5.74 -5.03 11.82
CA VAL A 56 5.92 -3.62 11.43
C VAL A 56 5.70 -2.73 12.65
N ILE A 57 6.72 -1.94 13.01
CA ILE A 57 6.69 -1.06 14.18
C ILE A 57 7.07 0.36 13.81
N ASN A 58 6.50 1.33 14.53
CA ASN A 58 6.97 2.71 14.48
C ASN A 58 8.22 2.83 15.37
N PRO A 59 9.38 3.27 14.85
CA PRO A 59 10.61 3.45 15.63
C PRO A 59 10.41 4.32 16.87
N ARG A 60 9.54 5.34 16.81
CA ARG A 60 9.21 6.20 17.97
C ARG A 60 8.43 5.48 19.07
N ARG A 61 7.91 4.29 18.79
CA ARG A 61 7.17 3.42 19.72
C ARG A 61 7.84 2.05 19.89
N ALA A 62 9.05 1.87 19.36
CA ALA A 62 9.79 0.63 19.52
C ALA A 62 10.07 0.41 21.01
N ARG A 63 9.93 -0.83 21.48
CA ARG A 63 10.18 -1.17 22.88
C ARG A 63 11.66 -1.36 23.16
N ALA A 64 12.41 -1.80 22.16
CA ALA A 64 13.85 -1.97 22.22
C ALA A 64 14.49 -1.67 20.86
N GLN A 65 15.78 -1.33 20.87
CA GLN A 65 16.60 -1.12 19.68
C GLN A 65 18.05 -1.53 19.94
N VAL A 66 18.76 -1.93 18.90
CA VAL A 66 20.19 -2.30 18.96
C VAL A 66 20.89 -1.76 17.72
N THR A 67 22.12 -1.26 17.91
CA THR A 67 22.98 -0.84 16.80
C THR A 67 24.03 -1.93 16.52
N ARG A 68 24.04 -2.48 15.31
CA ARG A 68 25.04 -3.47 14.82
C ARG A 68 25.56 -3.02 13.47
N GLU A 69 26.88 -3.02 13.30
CA GLU A 69 27.54 -2.67 12.04
C GLU A 69 27.07 -1.31 11.45
N GLY A 70 26.86 -0.33 12.32
CA GLY A 70 26.36 1.00 11.93
C GLY A 70 24.86 1.07 11.59
N SER A 71 24.13 -0.05 11.63
CA SER A 71 22.68 -0.13 11.41
C SER A 71 21.91 -0.23 12.72
N THR A 72 20.87 0.59 12.89
CA THR A 72 19.94 0.49 14.02
C THR A 72 18.76 -0.41 13.66
N TYR A 73 18.59 -1.47 14.45
CA TYR A 73 17.47 -2.41 14.41
C TYR A 73 16.49 -2.08 15.54
N TYR A 74 15.20 -2.25 15.29
CA TYR A 74 14.14 -1.93 16.24
C TYR A 74 13.29 -3.19 16.48
N PHE A 75 12.84 -3.38 17.71
CA PHE A 75 12.13 -4.58 18.14
C PHE A 75 10.80 -4.26 18.81
N CYS A 76 9.83 -5.16 18.61
CA CYS A 76 8.50 -5.06 19.20
C CYS A 76 8.51 -5.34 20.71
N SER A 77 9.53 -6.06 21.20
CA SER A 77 9.71 -6.44 22.61
C SER A 77 11.19 -6.63 22.97
N GLU A 78 11.50 -6.62 24.27
CA GLU A 78 12.85 -6.94 24.77
C GLU A 78 13.25 -8.39 24.46
N ASN A 79 12.29 -9.33 24.49
CA ASN A 79 12.54 -10.72 24.13
C ASN A 79 12.99 -10.87 22.66
N CYS A 80 12.41 -10.10 21.73
CA CYS A 80 12.86 -10.07 20.34
C CYS A 80 14.28 -9.50 20.21
N ARG A 81 14.62 -8.46 20.98
CA ARG A 81 16.01 -7.96 21.05
C ARG A 81 16.96 -9.05 21.52
N ASP A 82 16.64 -9.71 22.63
CA ASP A 82 17.54 -10.71 23.24
C ASP A 82 17.73 -11.92 22.33
N LEU A 83 16.67 -12.37 21.66
CA LEU A 83 16.77 -13.41 20.63
C LEU A 83 17.66 -12.96 19.47
N PHE A 84 17.52 -11.72 18.99
CA PHE A 84 18.35 -11.17 17.93
C PHE A 84 19.84 -11.12 18.33
N GLU A 85 20.14 -10.69 19.56
CA GLU A 85 21.53 -10.63 20.06
C GLU A 85 22.13 -12.00 20.33
N ARG A 86 21.32 -12.99 20.73
CA ARG A 86 21.78 -14.37 20.93
C ARG A 86 21.99 -15.10 19.60
N SER A 87 21.20 -14.77 18.59
CA SER A 87 21.31 -15.35 17.23
C SER A 87 22.47 -14.78 16.42
N SER A 88 23.28 -13.84 16.94
CA SER A 88 24.42 -13.26 16.22
C SER A 88 25.59 -14.22 15.98
N LYS A 89 25.37 -15.54 16.12
CA LYS A 89 26.26 -16.61 15.66
C LYS A 89 25.54 -17.97 15.58
N VAL A 90 24.65 -18.17 14.62
CA VAL A 90 24.37 -19.52 14.09
C VAL A 90 24.22 -19.41 12.58
N GLU A 91 25.35 -19.31 11.89
CA GLU A 91 25.48 -19.76 10.51
C GLU A 91 26.26 -21.07 10.57
N MET A 92 25.62 -22.17 10.18
CA MET A 92 26.27 -23.38 9.68
C MET A 92 25.29 -24.16 8.82
#